data_AF-A0A3B1A9A1-F1
#
_entry.id   AF-A0A3B1A9A1-F1
#
_cell.length_a   1.000
_cell.length_b   1.000
_cell.length_c   1.000
_cell.angle_alpha   90.00
_cell.angle_beta   90.00
_cell.angle_gamma   90.00
#
_symmetry.space_group_name_H-M   'P 1'
#
loop_
_entity.id
_entity.type
_entity.pdbx_description
1 polymer ?
#
loop_
_entity_poly.entity_id
_entity_poly.type
_entity_poly.pdbx_seq_one_letter_code
_entity_poly.pdbx_strand_id
1 'polypeptide(L)'
;MDLCGPKIRAGQIMLTDGQQVTVTCRNTLGEEGLIPSQYHNLYKDTKKGERILLDDGNLELRVLSIKDTEVNCRVIHGGVMMQL
;
A
#
# COMPACT_ATOMS: atom_id res chain seq x y z
N MET A 1 -21.91 -11.06 -27.18
CA MET A 1 -22.74 -11.13 -25.96
C MET A 1 -21.75 -11.30 -24.82
N ASP A 2 -21.19 -10.16 -24.47
CA ASP A 2 -19.99 -10.04 -23.66
C ASP A 2 -20.47 -9.92 -22.24
N LEU A 3 -20.21 -10.96 -21.46
CA LEU A 3 -20.51 -10.97 -20.03
C LEU A 3 -19.58 -9.93 -19.39
N CYS A 4 -20.04 -8.68 -19.35
CA CYS A 4 -19.44 -7.59 -18.60
C CYS A 4 -19.68 -7.86 -17.11
N GLY A 5 -19.05 -8.91 -16.58
CA GLY A 5 -18.87 -9.06 -15.14
C GLY A 5 -17.93 -7.94 -14.68
N PRO A 6 -18.21 -7.23 -13.57
CA PRO A 6 -17.32 -6.20 -13.07
C PRO A 6 -15.96 -6.85 -12.85
N LYS A 7 -15.00 -6.47 -13.70
CA LYS A 7 -13.69 -7.13 -13.85
C LYS A 7 -12.78 -6.68 -12.71
N ILE A 8 -13.22 -6.82 -11.46
CA ILE A 8 -12.38 -6.70 -10.27
C ILE A 8 -11.57 -7.99 -10.19
N ARG A 9 -10.55 -8.11 -11.04
CA ARG A 9 -9.67 -9.27 -11.11
C ARG A 9 -8.30 -8.85 -10.57
N ALA A 10 -8.04 -9.31 -9.35
CA ALA A 10 -6.84 -9.08 -8.52
C ALA A 10 -6.71 -7.62 -8.04
N GLY A 11 -6.39 -7.44 -6.75
CA GLY A 11 -6.49 -6.16 -6.05
C GLY A 11 -5.61 -5.08 -6.67
N GLN A 12 -6.17 -4.32 -7.61
CA GLN A 12 -5.54 -3.09 -8.08
C GLN A 12 -5.72 -2.04 -6.99
N ILE A 13 -4.62 -1.52 -6.47
CA ILE A 13 -4.66 -0.40 -5.53
C ILE A 13 -4.22 0.83 -6.32
N MET A 14 -5.13 1.80 -6.44
CA MET A 14 -4.79 3.10 -7.00
C MET A 14 -4.21 3.96 -5.89
N LEU A 15 -2.98 4.39 -6.07
CA LEU A 15 -2.29 5.29 -5.16
C LEU A 15 -2.21 6.66 -5.82
N THR A 16 -2.83 7.67 -5.21
CA THR A 16 -2.74 9.05 -5.68
C THR A 16 -1.57 9.74 -4.98
N ASP A 17 -0.82 10.58 -5.70
CA ASP A 17 0.22 11.38 -5.08
C ASP A 17 -0.35 12.25 -3.94
N GLY A 18 0.37 12.32 -2.82
CA GLY A 18 -0.07 13.01 -1.62
C GLY A 18 -1.13 12.30 -0.79
N GLN A 19 -1.74 11.20 -1.28
CA GLN A 19 -2.73 10.40 -0.54
C GLN A 19 -2.12 9.77 0.71
N GLN A 20 -2.93 9.59 1.75
CA GLN A 20 -2.53 8.85 2.95
C GLN A 20 -2.95 7.40 2.80
N VAL A 21 -2.02 6.50 3.09
CA VAL A 21 -2.22 5.05 3.02
C VAL A 21 -1.67 4.40 4.27
N THR A 22 -2.31 3.32 4.70
CA THR A 22 -1.94 2.56 5.89
C THR A 22 -1.43 1.20 5.47
N VAL A 23 -0.17 0.92 5.76
CA VAL A 23 0.43 -0.38 5.52
C VAL A 23 0.20 -1.25 6.76
N THR A 24 -0.64 -2.29 6.65
CA THR A 24 -0.96 -3.19 7.77
C THR A 24 -0.21 -4.51 7.62
N CYS A 25 0.32 -5.06 8.70
CA CYS A 25 0.98 -6.38 8.70
C CYS A 25 0.00 -7.55 8.95
N ARG A 26 -1.31 -7.30 8.77
CA ARG A 26 -2.39 -8.26 8.97
C ARG A 26 -2.78 -8.89 7.63
N ASN A 27 -3.23 -10.14 7.70
CA ASN A 27 -3.66 -10.90 6.53
C ASN A 27 -5.09 -10.51 6.11
N THR A 28 -5.27 -9.27 5.66
CA THR A 28 -6.56 -8.71 5.21
C THR A 28 -6.53 -8.48 3.70
N LEU A 29 -7.71 -8.33 3.10
CA LEU A 29 -7.79 -7.77 1.75
C LEU A 29 -7.35 -6.31 1.79
N GLY A 30 -6.49 -5.93 0.84
CA GLY A 30 -6.10 -4.55 0.65
C GLY A 30 -7.23 -3.79 -0.03
N GLU A 31 -7.40 -2.55 0.38
CA GLU A 31 -8.39 -1.62 -0.14
C GLU A 31 -7.74 -0.27 -0.44
N GLU A 32 -8.51 0.67 -0.98
CA GLU A 32 -8.02 1.99 -1.34
C GLU A 32 -7.50 2.73 -0.10
N GLY A 33 -6.17 2.77 0.05
CA GLY A 33 -5.52 3.36 1.23
C GLY A 33 -5.20 2.38 2.35
N LEU A 34 -5.42 1.08 2.19
CA LEU A 34 -4.94 0.04 3.09
C LEU A 34 -4.14 -1.00 2.32
N ILE A 35 -2.84 -1.06 2.58
CA ILE A 35 -1.91 -1.95 1.90
C ILE A 35 -1.51 -3.07 2.88
N PRO A 36 -2.00 -4.31 2.71
CA PRO A 36 -1.56 -5.43 3.52
C PRO A 36 -0.15 -5.82 3.09
N SER A 37 0.81 -5.62 3.98
CA SER A 37 2.18 -6.08 3.82
C SER A 37 2.27 -7.54 4.27
N GLN A 38 2.79 -8.39 3.38
CA GLN A 38 3.19 -9.77 3.75
C GLN A 38 4.40 -9.78 4.70
N TYR A 39 5.11 -8.66 4.78
CA TYR A 39 6.27 -8.52 5.64
C TYR A 39 5.84 -8.09 7.05
N HIS A 40 5.64 -9.05 7.94
CA HIS A 40 5.15 -8.81 9.30
C HIS A 40 6.10 -7.95 10.14
N ASN A 41 7.39 -7.91 9.84
CA ASN A 41 8.37 -7.08 10.57
C ASN A 41 8.58 -5.69 9.96
N LEU A 42 7.75 -5.26 8.98
CA LEU A 42 7.90 -3.97 8.30
C LEU A 42 7.90 -2.81 9.29
N TYR A 43 6.97 -2.83 10.24
CA TYR A 43 6.84 -1.78 11.26
C TYR A 43 8.04 -1.69 12.22
N LYS A 44 8.87 -2.75 12.31
CA LYS A 44 10.10 -2.75 13.12
C LYS A 44 11.31 -2.26 12.35
N ASP A 45 11.37 -2.57 11.07
CA ASP A 45 12.48 -2.17 10.20
C ASP A 45 12.34 -0.71 9.76
N THR A 46 11.11 -0.26 9.55
CA THR A 46 10.80 1.11 9.17
C THR A 46 10.70 2.05 10.38
N LYS A 47 10.96 3.34 10.15
CA LYS A 47 10.86 4.39 11.16
C LYS A 47 10.09 5.58 10.63
N LYS A 48 9.51 6.38 11.53
CA LYS A 48 8.86 7.65 11.15
C LYS A 48 9.85 8.52 10.36
N GLY A 49 9.41 8.98 9.19
CA GLY A 49 10.20 9.80 8.28
C GLY A 49 10.93 9.03 7.18
N GLU A 50 11.04 7.71 7.29
CA GLU A 50 11.63 6.84 6.27
C GLU A 50 10.79 6.80 5.00
N ARG A 51 11.46 6.45 3.90
CA ARG A 51 10.82 6.24 2.60
C ARG A 51 10.74 4.74 2.30
N ILE A 52 9.56 4.28 1.93
CA ILE A 52 9.28 2.92 1.52
C ILE A 52 9.10 2.94 0.01
N LEU A 53 9.99 2.24 -0.68
CA LEU A 53 9.92 2.04 -2.12
C LEU A 53 9.19 0.74 -2.41
N LEU A 54 8.22 0.79 -3.30
CA LEU A 54 7.47 -0.36 -3.76
C LEU A 54 7.52 -0.44 -5.28
N ASP A 55 7.26 -1.63 -5.82
CA ASP A 55 7.28 -1.89 -7.28
C ASP A 55 8.62 -1.46 -7.90
N ASP A 56 9.73 -1.99 -7.38
CA ASP A 56 11.11 -1.64 -7.81
C ASP A 56 11.47 -0.15 -7.72
N GLY A 57 10.71 0.64 -6.93
CA GLY A 57 10.88 2.09 -6.79
C GLY A 57 9.96 2.92 -7.69
N ASN A 58 9.05 2.29 -8.41
CA ASN A 58 8.01 2.95 -9.20
C ASN A 58 6.98 3.66 -8.29
N LEU A 59 6.80 3.15 -7.08
CA LEU A 59 5.93 3.72 -6.06
C LEU A 59 6.75 4.13 -4.84
N GLU A 60 6.56 5.36 -4.37
CA GLU A 60 7.27 5.88 -3.21
C GLU A 60 6.28 6.32 -2.14
N LEU A 61 6.44 5.76 -0.94
CA LEU A 61 5.68 6.11 0.25
C LEU A 61 6.61 6.71 1.31
N ARG A 62 6.09 7.58 2.15
CA ARG A 62 6.81 8.18 3.28
C ARG A 62 6.10 7.92 4.58
N VAL A 63 6.80 7.31 5.54
CA VAL A 63 6.22 6.97 6.84
C VAL A 63 5.91 8.24 7.62
N LEU A 64 4.63 8.46 7.90
CA LEU A 64 4.13 9.54 8.74
C LEU A 64 4.13 9.15 10.22
N SER A 65 3.71 7.92 10.52
CA SER A 65 3.62 7.40 11.88
C SER A 65 3.52 5.88 11.87
N ILE A 66 3.97 5.24 12.94
CA ILE A 66 3.84 3.79 13.13
C ILE A 66 2.96 3.58 14.36
N LYS A 67 1.86 2.85 14.18
CA LYS A 67 0.95 2.42 15.24
C LYS A 67 0.98 0.91 15.32
N ASP A 68 1.83 0.37 16.19
CA ASP A 68 1.90 -1.07 16.43
C ASP A 68 2.13 -1.84 15.11
N THR A 69 1.09 -2.52 14.61
CA THR A 69 1.10 -3.29 13.35
C THR A 69 0.64 -2.52 12.10
N GLU A 70 0.33 -1.23 12.25
CA GLU A 70 -0.19 -0.33 11.22
C GLU A 70 0.76 0.85 10.98
N VAL A 71 1.35 0.92 9.78
CA VAL A 71 2.28 1.97 9.38
C VAL A 71 1.54 2.98 8.52
N ASN A 72 1.32 4.17 9.06
CA ASN A 72 0.71 5.27 8.31
C ASN A 72 1.77 5.91 7.42
N CYS A 73 1.51 5.92 6.13
CA CYS A 73 2.38 6.44 5.10
C CYS A 73 1.65 7.47 4.25
N ARG A 74 2.42 8.35 3.62
CA ARG A 74 1.95 9.26 2.59
C ARG A 74 2.55 8.85 1.25
N VAL A 75 1.72 8.74 0.24
CA VAL A 75 2.18 8.53 -1.13
C VAL A 75 2.93 9.78 -1.56
N ILE A 76 4.22 9.62 -1.87
CA ILE A 76 5.02 10.65 -2.52
C ILE A 76 4.90 10.49 -4.03
N HIS A 77 5.02 9.24 -4.50
CA HIS A 77 4.86 8.88 -5.90
C HIS A 77 3.79 7.80 -6.02
N GLY A 78 2.64 8.19 -6.58
CA GLY A 78 1.46 7.34 -6.78
C GLY A 78 1.46 6.66 -8.14
N GLY A 79 0.59 5.67 -8.30
CA GLY A 79 0.49 4.83 -9.49
C GLY A 79 -0.51 3.70 -9.30
N VAL A 80 -0.65 2.87 -10.34
CA VAL A 80 -1.42 1.62 -10.26
C VAL A 80 -0.49 0.52 -9.76
N MET A 81 -0.85 -0.07 -8.63
CA MET A 81 -0.13 -1.22 -8.09
C MET A 81 -1.00 -2.47 -8.27
N MET A 82 -0.41 -3.54 -8.80
CA MET A 82 -1.10 -4.83 -8.91
C MET A 82 -0.71 -5.72 -7.74
N GLN A 83 -1.63 -5.94 -6.80
CA GLN A 83 -1.42 -6.94 -5.75
C GLN A 83 -1.62 -8.33 -6.36
N LEU A 84 -0.51 -9.08 -6.50
CA LEU A 84 -0.47 -10.42 -7.07
C LEU A 84 -0.91 -11.50 -6.07
#